data_AF-A0AAW5EFZ2-F1
#
_entry.id   AF-A0AAW5EFZ2-F1
#
_cell.length_a   1.000
_cell.length_b   1.000
_cell.length_c   1.000
_cell.angle_alpha   90.00
_cell.angle_beta   90.00
_cell.angle_gamma   90.00
#
_symmetry.space_group_name_H-M   'P 1'
#
loop_
_entity.id
_entity.type
_entity.pdbx_description
1 polymer ?
#
loop_
_entity_poly.entity_id
_entity_poly.type
_entity_poly.pdbx_seq_one_letter_code
_entity_poly.pdbx_strand_id
1 'polypeptide(L)'
;EKSFLFWLAKYVKFKLNSLSNKELKNPKALAEVNFALTRGVKNIEELDALAKKARNAGLNGVNTYFNPLKKVFEYLNFYKLHSLKQIDEELIVEVLASITGALSDASKKNYRIAVINFFD
;
A
#
# COMPACT_ATOMS: atom_id res chain seq x y z
N GLU A 1 -4.42 -11.96 -7.95
CA GLU A 1 -5.02 -10.62 -7.77
C GLU A 1 -5.85 -10.45 -6.48
N LYS A 2 -7.04 -11.05 -6.35
CA LYS A 2 -7.98 -10.77 -5.23
C LYS A 2 -7.38 -10.94 -3.83
N SER A 3 -6.57 -11.97 -3.61
CA SER A 3 -5.92 -12.21 -2.32
C SER A 3 -4.88 -11.15 -1.95
N PHE A 4 -4.09 -10.65 -2.92
CA PHE A 4 -3.11 -9.60 -2.65
C PHE A 4 -3.81 -8.29 -2.30
N LEU A 5 -4.83 -7.91 -3.09
CA LEU A 5 -5.61 -6.71 -2.85
C LEU A 5 -6.28 -6.72 -1.48
N PHE A 6 -6.80 -7.88 -1.05
CA PHE A 6 -7.34 -8.07 0.29
C PHE A 6 -6.31 -7.74 1.38
N TRP A 7 -5.10 -8.31 1.29
CA TRP A 7 -4.04 -8.04 2.26
C TRP A 7 -3.57 -6.60 2.22
N LEU A 8 -3.45 -6.01 1.02
CA LEU A 8 -3.08 -4.61 0.85
C LEU A 8 -4.11 -3.67 1.51
N ALA A 9 -5.41 -3.94 1.36
CA ALA A 9 -6.46 -3.16 2.01
C ALA A 9 -6.42 -3.29 3.54
N LYS A 10 -6.16 -4.50 4.06
CA LYS A 10 -5.98 -4.74 5.50
C LYS A 10 -4.78 -3.96 6.05
N TYR A 11 -3.66 -3.98 5.33
CA TYR A 11 -2.45 -3.27 5.71
C TYR A 11 -2.64 -1.75 5.68
N VAL A 12 -3.29 -1.20 4.64
CA VAL A 12 -3.65 0.23 4.61
C VAL A 12 -4.49 0.60 5.82
N LYS A 13 -5.52 -0.20 6.15
CA LYS A 13 -6.33 0.02 7.36
C LYS A 13 -5.46 -0.01 8.62
N PHE A 14 -4.57 -0.99 8.77
CA PHE A 14 -3.64 -1.05 9.90
C PHE A 14 -2.77 0.22 10.00
N LYS A 15 -2.20 0.68 8.88
CA LYS A 15 -1.39 1.92 8.85
C LYS A 15 -2.18 3.16 9.23
N LEU A 16 -3.41 3.30 8.75
CA LEU A 16 -4.27 4.41 9.13
C LEU A 16 -4.57 4.49 10.63
N ASN A 17 -4.52 3.36 11.35
CA ASN A 17 -4.79 3.29 12.78
C ASN A 17 -3.51 3.25 13.65
N SER A 18 -2.32 3.12 13.06
CA SER A 18 -1.03 3.05 13.77
C SER A 18 -0.11 4.25 13.51
N LEU A 19 -0.30 4.95 12.39
CA LEU A 19 0.47 6.16 12.09
C LEU A 19 -0.01 7.34 12.94
N SER A 20 0.91 8.29 13.15
CA SER A 20 0.61 9.56 13.81
C SER A 20 -0.55 10.26 13.11
N ASN A 21 -1.55 10.66 13.91
CA ASN A 21 -2.71 11.43 13.48
C ASN A 21 -2.64 12.90 13.93
N LYS A 22 -1.45 13.40 14.33
CA LYS A 22 -1.27 14.78 14.82
C LYS A 22 -1.75 15.85 13.82
N GLU A 23 -1.67 15.57 12.53
CA GLU A 23 -2.11 16.49 11.46
C GLU A 23 -3.54 16.21 10.97
N LEU A 24 -4.30 15.34 11.64
CA LEU A 24 -5.68 14.99 11.27
C LEU A 24 -6.59 16.21 11.41
N LYS A 25 -7.12 16.68 10.28
CA LYS A 25 -8.03 17.82 10.18
C LYS A 25 -9.49 17.39 10.08
N ASN A 26 -9.75 16.19 9.56
CA ASN A 26 -11.12 15.69 9.35
C ASN A 26 -11.29 14.26 9.89
N PRO A 27 -11.59 14.11 11.20
CA PRO A 27 -11.79 12.80 11.82
C PRO A 27 -12.94 11.99 11.20
N LYS A 28 -14.01 12.66 10.75
CA LYS A 28 -15.15 12.01 10.09
C LYS A 28 -14.73 11.36 8.76
N ALA A 29 -13.92 12.04 7.96
CA ALA A 29 -13.41 11.47 6.71
C ALA A 29 -12.54 10.22 6.96
N LEU A 30 -11.72 10.21 8.02
CA LEU A 30 -10.97 9.03 8.43
C LEU A 30 -11.89 7.88 8.86
N ALA A 31 -12.93 8.17 9.65
CA ALA A 31 -13.91 7.17 10.07
C ALA A 31 -14.64 6.55 8.87
N GLU A 32 -15.03 7.35 7.88
CA GLU A 32 -15.64 6.88 6.63
C GLU A 32 -14.69 5.97 5.84
N VAL A 33 -13.40 6.32 5.75
CA VAL A 33 -12.38 5.47 5.09
C VAL A 33 -12.22 4.15 5.84
N ASN A 34 -12.11 4.18 7.18
CA ASN A 34 -12.00 2.97 8.00
C ASN A 34 -13.24 2.06 7.85
N PHE A 35 -14.43 2.64 7.78
CA PHE A 35 -15.67 1.92 7.54
C PHE A 35 -15.69 1.29 6.13
N ALA A 36 -15.29 2.04 5.10
CA ALA A 36 -15.18 1.52 3.74
C ALA A 36 -14.19 0.33 3.66
N LEU A 37 -12.98 0.48 4.21
CA LEU A 37 -11.96 -0.58 4.25
C LEU A 37 -12.44 -1.83 5.03
N THR A 38 -13.34 -1.67 6.00
CA THR A 38 -13.94 -2.80 6.73
C THR A 38 -14.87 -3.64 5.84
N ARG A 39 -15.55 -3.00 4.90
CA ARG A 39 -16.42 -3.69 3.91
C ARG A 39 -15.65 -4.29 2.74
N GLY A 40 -14.34 -4.02 2.65
CA GLY A 40 -13.49 -4.43 1.54
C GLY A 40 -13.51 -3.45 0.36
N VAL A 41 -12.60 -3.67 -0.57
CA VAL A 41 -12.44 -2.89 -1.80
C VAL A 41 -12.55 -3.82 -3.01
N LYS A 42 -13.08 -3.31 -4.12
CA LYS A 42 -13.34 -4.08 -5.34
C LYS A 42 -12.11 -4.18 -6.23
N ASN A 43 -11.31 -3.13 -6.28
CA ASN A 43 -10.12 -3.00 -7.12
C ASN A 43 -9.09 -2.05 -6.48
N ILE A 44 -7.94 -1.94 -7.13
CA ILE A 44 -6.83 -1.12 -6.64
C ILE A 44 -7.13 0.38 -6.74
N GLU A 45 -7.97 0.79 -7.69
CA GLU A 45 -8.40 2.18 -7.87
C GLU A 45 -9.25 2.66 -6.69
N GLU A 46 -10.16 1.81 -6.20
CA GLU A 46 -10.94 2.10 -4.99
C GLU A 46 -10.04 2.24 -3.77
N LEU A 47 -9.07 1.34 -3.61
CA LEU A 47 -8.11 1.42 -2.51
C LEU A 47 -7.23 2.68 -2.59
N ASP A 48 -6.79 3.06 -3.80
CA ASP A 48 -6.04 4.28 -4.07
C ASP A 48 -6.83 5.55 -3.72
N ALA A 49 -8.12 5.58 -4.09
CA ALA A 49 -9.01 6.67 -3.72
C ALA A 49 -9.18 6.79 -2.21
N LEU A 50 -9.32 5.67 -1.49
CA LEU A 50 -9.43 5.65 -0.03
C LEU A 50 -8.14 6.12 0.66
N ALA A 51 -6.96 5.67 0.19
CA ALA A 51 -5.67 6.12 0.71
C ALA A 51 -5.47 7.62 0.50
N LYS A 52 -5.80 8.15 -0.69
CA LYS A 52 -5.79 9.59 -0.99
C LYS A 52 -6.75 10.37 -0.10
N LYS A 53 -7.96 9.86 0.12
CA LYS A 53 -8.95 10.50 1.02
C LYS A 53 -8.42 10.58 2.45
N ALA A 54 -7.79 9.52 2.96
CA ALA A 54 -7.19 9.53 4.30
C ALA A 54 -6.01 10.51 4.40
N ARG A 55 -5.13 10.54 3.38
CA ARG A 55 -4.06 11.54 3.31
C ARG A 55 -4.61 12.97 3.36
N ASN A 56 -5.61 13.28 2.53
CA ASN A 56 -6.22 14.60 2.49
C ASN A 56 -6.94 14.96 3.79
N ALA A 57 -7.37 13.98 4.58
CA ALA A 57 -7.89 14.19 5.93
C ALA A 57 -6.79 14.51 6.96
N GLY A 58 -5.50 14.30 6.62
CA GLY A 58 -4.34 14.61 7.47
C GLY A 58 -3.45 13.40 7.80
N LEU A 59 -3.70 12.22 7.25
CA LEU A 59 -2.88 11.02 7.49
C LEU A 59 -1.76 10.91 6.44
N ASN A 60 -0.86 11.90 6.42
CA ASN A 60 0.16 12.04 5.36
C ASN A 60 1.07 10.81 5.20
N GLY A 61 1.40 10.13 6.31
CA GLY A 61 2.32 9.00 6.30
C GLY A 61 1.82 7.78 5.51
N VAL A 62 0.51 7.64 5.27
CA VAL A 62 -0.04 6.45 4.59
C VAL A 62 0.51 6.27 3.18
N ASN A 63 0.77 7.37 2.46
CA ASN A 63 1.24 7.33 1.08
C ASN A 63 2.66 6.77 0.95
N THR A 64 3.51 6.96 1.96
CA THR A 64 4.87 6.42 1.99
C THR A 64 4.86 4.88 1.95
N TYR A 65 3.80 4.27 2.46
CA TYR A 65 3.62 2.81 2.45
C TYR A 65 2.77 2.34 1.28
N PHE A 66 1.64 3.00 1.02
CA PHE A 66 0.70 2.53 0.00
C PHE A 66 1.23 2.67 -1.43
N ASN A 67 1.91 3.77 -1.76
CA ASN A 67 2.36 4.01 -3.14
C ASN A 67 3.37 2.95 -3.63
N PRO A 68 4.42 2.60 -2.84
CA PRO A 68 5.29 1.49 -3.21
C PRO A 68 4.55 0.17 -3.42
N LEU A 69 3.66 -0.18 -2.50
CA LEU A 69 2.94 -1.46 -2.55
C LEU A 69 1.94 -1.53 -3.70
N LYS A 70 1.32 -0.41 -4.07
CA LYS A 70 0.49 -0.31 -5.28
C LYS A 70 1.32 -0.62 -6.53
N LYS A 71 2.54 -0.07 -6.63
CA LYS A 71 3.45 -0.35 -7.76
C LYS A 71 3.88 -1.82 -7.81
N VAL A 72 4.15 -2.42 -6.66
CA VAL A 72 4.42 -3.86 -6.55
C VAL A 72 3.21 -4.68 -6.99
N PHE A 73 2.00 -4.35 -6.51
CA PHE A 73 0.77 -5.03 -6.93
C PHE A 73 0.56 -4.98 -8.45
N GLU A 74 0.77 -3.81 -9.08
CA GLU A 74 0.68 -3.64 -10.54
C GLU A 74 1.66 -4.58 -11.28
N TYR A 75 2.92 -4.67 -10.83
CA TYR A 75 3.93 -5.55 -11.43
C TYR A 75 3.63 -7.05 -11.21
N LEU A 76 3.23 -7.45 -9.99
CA LEU A 76 2.89 -8.84 -9.71
C LEU A 76 1.64 -9.30 -10.49
N ASN A 77 0.69 -8.40 -10.74
CA ASN A 77 -0.43 -8.67 -11.63
C ASN A 77 0.00 -8.79 -13.10
N PHE A 78 0.95 -7.98 -13.54
CA PHE A 78 1.55 -8.12 -14.88
C PHE A 78 2.21 -9.49 -15.06
N TYR A 79 2.87 -10.02 -14.02
CA TYR A 79 3.45 -11.37 -14.02
C TYR A 79 2.42 -12.50 -13.92
N LYS A 80 1.14 -12.19 -13.68
CA LYS A 80 0.03 -13.15 -13.62
C LYS A 80 0.31 -14.34 -12.68
N LEU A 81 0.83 -14.05 -11.49
CA LEU A 81 1.12 -15.08 -10.49
C LEU A 81 -0.12 -15.96 -10.22
N HIS A 82 0.08 -17.26 -10.19
CA HIS A 82 -0.97 -18.23 -9.90
C HIS A 82 -1.23 -18.35 -8.40
N SER A 83 -0.24 -17.99 -7.57
CA SER A 83 -0.34 -18.02 -6.11
C SER A 83 0.52 -16.95 -5.44
N LEU A 84 0.06 -16.43 -4.30
CA LEU A 84 0.88 -15.54 -3.45
C LEU A 84 2.11 -16.26 -2.86
N LYS A 85 2.11 -17.60 -2.83
CA LYS A 85 3.25 -18.41 -2.38
C LYS A 85 4.46 -18.32 -3.30
N GLN A 86 4.29 -17.79 -4.52
CA GLN A 86 5.39 -17.55 -5.44
C GLN A 86 6.15 -16.25 -5.13
N ILE A 87 5.66 -15.46 -4.17
CA ILE A 87 6.33 -14.24 -3.74
C ILE A 87 7.39 -14.63 -2.72
N ASP A 88 8.63 -14.59 -3.15
CA ASP A 88 9.83 -14.74 -2.33
C ASP A 88 10.70 -13.48 -2.40
N GLU A 89 11.84 -13.50 -1.70
CA GLU A 89 12.75 -12.36 -1.66
C GLU A 89 13.36 -12.05 -3.03
N GLU A 90 13.67 -13.08 -3.83
CA GLU A 90 14.26 -12.91 -5.17
C GLU A 90 13.30 -12.15 -6.09
N LEU A 91 12.03 -12.59 -6.15
CA LEU A 91 11.01 -11.91 -6.94
C LEU A 91 10.79 -10.46 -6.49
N ILE A 92 10.79 -10.22 -5.17
CA ILE A 92 10.65 -8.87 -4.63
C ILE A 92 11.83 -7.99 -5.01
N VAL A 93 13.07 -8.49 -4.96
CA VAL A 93 14.27 -7.76 -5.38
C VAL A 93 14.20 -7.41 -6.86
N GLU A 94 13.79 -8.36 -7.71
CA GLU A 94 13.61 -8.14 -9.15
C GLU A 94 12.58 -7.03 -9.43
N VAL A 95 11.40 -7.12 -8.79
CA VAL A 95 10.34 -6.11 -8.94
C VAL A 95 10.82 -4.74 -8.44
N LEU A 96 11.49 -4.68 -7.28
CA LEU A 96 12.03 -3.43 -6.74
C LEU A 96 13.08 -2.81 -7.67
N ALA A 97 13.97 -3.61 -8.25
CA ALA A 97 14.96 -3.13 -9.22
C ALA A 97 14.28 -2.52 -10.45
N SER A 98 13.21 -3.17 -10.93
CA SER A 98 12.43 -2.72 -12.09
C SER A 98 11.68 -1.41 -11.83
N ILE A 99 11.03 -1.24 -10.67
CA ILE A 99 10.22 -0.05 -10.37
C ILE A 99 11.03 1.14 -9.87
N THR A 100 12.23 0.90 -9.30
CA THR A 100 13.00 1.96 -8.62
C THR A 100 14.29 2.37 -9.33
N GLY A 101 14.61 1.82 -10.51
CA GLY A 101 15.88 2.03 -11.19
C GLY A 101 16.30 3.51 -11.35
N ALA A 102 15.35 4.38 -11.70
CA ALA A 102 15.57 5.83 -11.90
C ALA A 102 15.34 6.69 -10.64
N LEU A 103 14.99 6.09 -9.50
CA LEU A 103 14.68 6.83 -8.27
C LEU A 103 15.95 7.08 -7.45
N SER A 104 15.89 8.11 -6.59
CA SER A 104 16.94 8.37 -5.61
C SER A 104 17.08 7.24 -4.59
N ASP A 105 18.26 7.11 -3.97
CA ASP A 105 18.51 6.10 -2.94
C ASP A 105 17.56 6.21 -1.74
N ALA A 106 17.18 7.44 -1.37
CA ALA A 106 16.18 7.68 -0.34
C ALA A 106 14.81 7.08 -0.74
N SER A 107 14.41 7.24 -2.01
CA SER A 107 13.17 6.67 -2.52
C SER A 107 13.23 5.15 -2.60
N LYS A 108 14.33 4.58 -3.07
CA LYS A 108 14.58 3.12 -3.07
C LYS A 108 14.44 2.54 -1.66
N LYS A 109 15.04 3.21 -0.67
CA LYS A 109 14.93 2.84 0.76
C LYS A 109 13.48 2.87 1.25
N ASN A 110 12.70 3.90 0.90
CA ASN A 110 11.29 3.98 1.27
C ASN A 110 10.47 2.82 0.67
N TYR A 111 10.71 2.48 -0.60
CA TYR A 111 10.06 1.33 -1.23
C TYR A 111 10.42 0.02 -0.53
N ARG A 112 11.70 -0.21 -0.25
CA ARG A 112 12.17 -1.40 0.47
C ARG A 112 11.52 -1.53 1.85
N ILE A 113 11.48 -0.44 2.62
CA ILE A 113 10.87 -0.43 3.96
C ILE A 113 9.37 -0.72 3.88
N ALA A 114 8.65 -0.13 2.92
CA ALA A 114 7.23 -0.37 2.74
C ALA A 114 6.93 -1.84 2.41
N VAL A 115 7.75 -2.46 1.56
CA VAL A 115 7.62 -3.87 1.18
C VAL A 115 7.93 -4.80 2.35
N ILE A 116 9.07 -4.62 3.02
CA ILE A 116 9.44 -5.44 4.19
C ILE A 116 8.32 -5.39 5.24
N ASN A 117 7.89 -4.18 5.59
CA ASN A 117 6.88 -4.02 6.61
C ASN A 117 5.48 -4.54 6.22
N PHE A 118 5.23 -4.79 4.93
CA PHE A 118 3.98 -5.41 4.48
C PHE A 118 4.00 -6.94 4.61
N PHE A 119 5.18 -7.56 4.48
CA PHE A 119 5.34 -9.01 4.56
C PHE A 119 5.73 -9.51 5.95
N ASP A 120 6.26 -8.65 6.82
CA ASP A 120 6.47 -8.89 8.27
C ASP A 120 5.14 -8.99 9.04
#